data_AF-A0A2G6ZQI2-F1
#
_entry.id   AF-A0A2G6ZQI2-F1
#
_cell.length_a   1.000
_cell.length_b   1.000
_cell.length_c   1.000
_cell.angle_alpha   90.00
_cell.angle_beta   90.00
_cell.angle_gamma   90.00
#
_symmetry.space_group_name_H-M   'P 1'
#
loop_
_entity.id
_entity.type
_entity.pdbx_description
1 polymer ?
#
loop_
_entity_poly.entity_id
_entity_poly.type
_entity_poly.pdbx_seq_one_letter_code
_entity_poly.pdbx_strand_id
1 'polypeptide(L)'
;MANGRNKGAKGDAGRDAGGFIALPWSVVDSPAYATLSMHARCLLIEVSRQFVKDNNGRLLLSRAYMETRGWKSSDMLTKAKRELLATGFIYETVMGHRPNKASWYAVTWRVLDKHPGYDAGAAEGFVRGAYRLGVG
;
A
#
# COMPACT_ATOMS: atom_id res chain seq x y z
N MET A 1 -32.48 -24.49 31.38
CA MET A 1 -32.66 -23.80 30.08
C MET A 1 -31.30 -23.30 29.61
N ALA A 2 -30.68 -23.97 28.63
CA ALA A 2 -29.39 -23.56 28.07
C ALA A 2 -29.64 -22.50 26.99
N ASN A 3 -29.24 -21.25 27.25
CA ASN A 3 -29.35 -20.17 26.29
C ASN A 3 -28.17 -20.29 25.30
N GLY A 4 -28.33 -21.16 24.31
CA GLY A 4 -27.40 -21.34 23.21
C GLY A 4 -27.35 -20.07 22.36
N ARG A 5 -26.45 -19.15 22.70
CA ARG A 5 -26.11 -18.02 21.83
C ARG A 5 -25.57 -18.59 20.52
N ASN A 6 -26.42 -18.66 19.51
CA ASN A 6 -26.01 -18.89 18.14
C ASN A 6 -25.13 -17.68 17.73
N LYS A 7 -23.82 -17.77 17.95
CA LYS A 7 -22.85 -16.83 17.38
C LYS A 7 -22.81 -17.14 15.89
N GLY A 8 -23.81 -16.66 15.15
CA GLY A 8 -23.78 -16.66 13.69
C GLY A 8 -22.41 -16.17 13.26
N ALA A 9 -21.71 -16.99 12.48
CA ALA A 9 -20.35 -16.72 12.07
C ALA A 9 -20.31 -15.31 11.46
N LYS A 10 -19.64 -14.36 12.14
CA LYS A 10 -19.40 -13.03 11.60
C LYS A 10 -18.36 -13.17 10.50
N GLY A 11 -18.81 -13.50 9.30
CA GLY A 11 -17.94 -13.68 8.15
C GLY A 11 -18.72 -14.29 6.98
N ASP A 12 -18.28 -13.94 5.77
CA ASP A 12 -18.70 -14.65 4.57
C ASP A 12 -18.12 -16.07 4.61
N ALA A 13 -18.97 -17.06 4.89
CA ALA A 13 -18.59 -18.46 4.94
C ALA A 13 -18.29 -19.06 3.55
N GLY A 14 -18.57 -18.31 2.47
CA GLY A 14 -18.27 -18.71 1.10
C GLY A 14 -16.82 -18.44 0.67
N ARG A 15 -15.96 -17.91 1.55
CA ARG A 15 -14.54 -17.65 1.28
C ARG A 15 -13.64 -18.10 2.42
N ASP A 16 -12.36 -18.22 2.12
CA ASP A 16 -11.32 -18.46 3.12
C ASP A 16 -11.30 -17.35 4.20
N ALA A 17 -11.04 -17.77 5.43
CA ALA A 17 -10.94 -16.86 6.57
C ALA A 17 -9.72 -15.92 6.48
N GLY A 18 -9.86 -14.71 7.03
CA GLY A 18 -8.77 -13.73 7.13
C GLY A 18 -9.07 -12.38 6.48
N GLY A 19 -8.05 -11.52 6.50
CA GLY A 19 -8.08 -10.18 5.90
C GLY A 19 -8.01 -10.21 4.38
N PHE A 20 -8.42 -9.12 3.75
CA PHE A 20 -8.43 -8.95 2.30
C PHE A 20 -7.79 -7.61 1.93
N ILE A 21 -7.34 -7.52 0.69
CA ILE A 21 -6.86 -6.26 0.14
C ILE A 21 -8.08 -5.45 -0.29
N ALA A 22 -8.34 -4.36 0.42
CA ALA A 22 -9.41 -3.43 0.06
C ALA A 22 -8.94 -2.45 -1.02
N LEU A 23 -8.85 -2.94 -2.27
CA LEU A 23 -8.52 -2.16 -3.46
C LEU A 23 -9.82 -1.71 -4.16
N PRO A 24 -10.17 -0.41 -4.13
CA PRO A 24 -11.41 0.07 -4.77
C PRO A 24 -11.37 -0.07 -6.29
N TRP A 25 -12.55 -0.29 -6.90
CA TRP A 25 -12.69 -0.26 -8.38
C TRP A 25 -12.21 1.05 -8.98
N SER A 26 -12.43 2.18 -8.31
CA SER A 26 -11.89 3.48 -8.77
C SER A 26 -10.37 3.51 -8.91
N VAL A 27 -9.63 2.62 -8.25
CA VAL A 27 -8.17 2.49 -8.36
C VAL A 27 -7.82 1.64 -9.58
N VAL A 28 -8.40 0.44 -9.71
CA VAL A 28 -8.07 -0.51 -10.80
C VAL A 28 -8.64 -0.09 -12.16
N ASP A 29 -9.74 0.63 -12.17
CA ASP A 29 -10.38 1.15 -13.39
C ASP A 29 -9.83 2.54 -13.77
N SER A 30 -8.86 3.07 -13.03
CA SER A 30 -8.27 4.38 -13.34
C SER A 30 -7.38 4.32 -14.58
N PRO A 31 -7.33 5.40 -15.39
CA PRO A 31 -6.41 5.48 -16.53
C PRO A 31 -4.95 5.25 -16.14
N ALA A 32 -4.52 5.77 -14.98
CA ALA A 32 -3.17 5.58 -14.47
C ALA A 32 -2.86 4.11 -14.14
N TYR A 33 -3.84 3.30 -13.74
CA TYR A 33 -3.62 1.87 -13.50
C TYR A 33 -3.38 1.12 -14.81
N ALA A 34 -4.10 1.50 -15.87
CA ALA A 34 -3.95 0.91 -17.19
C ALA A 34 -2.53 1.07 -17.75
N THR A 35 -1.83 2.16 -17.41
CA THR A 35 -0.45 2.41 -17.85
C THR A 35 0.61 1.65 -17.03
N LEU A 36 0.27 1.10 -15.86
CA LEU A 36 1.23 0.40 -15.02
C LEU A 36 1.73 -0.89 -15.67
N SER A 37 3.05 -1.11 -15.59
CA SER A 37 3.70 -2.37 -15.87
C SER A 37 3.17 -3.49 -14.97
N MET A 38 3.28 -4.74 -15.43
CA MET A 38 2.86 -5.90 -14.62
C MET A 38 3.59 -5.95 -13.27
N HIS A 39 4.86 -5.54 -13.21
CA HIS A 39 5.61 -5.50 -11.96
C HIS A 39 5.12 -4.42 -11.00
N ALA A 40 4.78 -3.22 -11.49
CA ALA A 40 4.18 -2.19 -10.66
C ALA A 40 2.80 -2.61 -10.14
N ARG A 41 1.97 -3.27 -10.96
CA ARG A 41 0.69 -3.85 -10.50
C ARG A 41 0.90 -4.90 -9.41
N CYS A 42 1.86 -5.81 -9.56
CA CYS A 42 2.21 -6.78 -8.51
C CYS A 42 2.70 -6.09 -7.23
N LEU A 43 3.56 -5.07 -7.35
CA LEU A 43 4.05 -4.32 -6.20
C LEU A 43 2.93 -3.54 -5.50
N LEU A 44 1.95 -3.04 -6.26
CA LEU A 44 0.77 -2.37 -5.73
C LEU A 44 -0.03 -3.31 -4.82
N ILE A 45 -0.18 -4.58 -5.20
CA ILE A 45 -0.84 -5.60 -4.38
C ILE A 45 -0.05 -5.84 -3.08
N GLU A 46 1.27 -5.96 -3.15
CA GLU A 46 2.13 -6.18 -1.97
C GLU A 46 2.08 -5.01 -0.98
N VAL A 47 2.16 -3.75 -1.46
CA VAL A 47 2.04 -2.58 -0.59
C VAL A 47 0.62 -2.45 -0.02
N SER A 48 -0.41 -2.73 -0.82
CA SER A 48 -1.81 -2.69 -0.36
C SER A 48 -2.11 -3.73 0.70
N ARG A 49 -1.46 -4.91 0.64
CA ARG A 49 -1.59 -5.95 1.65
C ARG A 49 -1.07 -5.54 3.02
N GLN A 50 -0.09 -4.63 3.08
CA GLN A 50 0.45 -4.17 4.36
C GLN A 50 -0.51 -3.23 5.09
N PHE A 51 -1.44 -2.59 4.38
CA PHE A 51 -2.37 -1.66 4.99
C PHE A 51 -3.36 -2.40 5.90
N VAL A 52 -3.29 -2.08 7.18
CA VAL A 52 -4.20 -2.56 8.22
C VAL A 52 -4.56 -1.40 9.13
N LYS A 53 -5.87 -1.14 9.26
CA LYS A 53 -6.50 -0.17 10.16
C LYS A 53 -5.96 1.27 10.06
N ASP A 54 -4.79 1.52 10.62
CA ASP A 54 -4.24 2.82 11.00
C ASP A 54 -2.73 2.95 10.71
N ASN A 55 -2.20 2.21 9.74
CA ASN A 55 -0.77 2.23 9.40
C ASN A 55 -0.43 2.82 8.02
N ASN A 56 -1.35 3.52 7.36
CA ASN A 56 -1.08 4.15 6.07
C ASN A 56 -0.04 5.27 6.25
N GLY A 57 1.08 5.17 5.53
CA GLY A 57 2.27 6.00 5.76
C GLY A 57 3.36 5.32 6.57
N ARG A 58 3.22 4.04 6.93
CA ARG A 58 4.29 3.21 7.50
C ARG A 58 4.49 1.92 6.71
N LEU A 59 4.05 1.89 5.45
CA LEU A 59 4.19 0.72 4.58
C LEU A 59 5.64 0.60 4.10
N LEU A 60 6.16 -0.62 4.02
CA LEU A 60 7.56 -0.90 3.76
C LEU A 60 7.75 -1.51 2.38
N LEU A 61 8.74 -1.00 1.64
CA LEU A 61 9.22 -1.57 0.38
C LEU A 61 10.74 -1.76 0.40
N SER A 62 11.31 -2.00 1.59
CA SER A 62 12.74 -2.26 1.73
C SER A 62 13.11 -3.61 1.11
N ARG A 63 14.34 -3.74 0.59
CA ARG A 63 14.82 -5.00 -0.01
C ARG A 63 14.67 -6.17 0.96
N ALA A 64 15.12 -6.00 2.21
CA ALA A 64 15.05 -7.05 3.23
C ALA A 64 13.62 -7.51 3.47
N TYR A 65 12.65 -6.58 3.55
CA TYR A 65 11.24 -6.94 3.70
C TYR A 65 10.71 -7.66 2.46
N MET A 66 10.92 -7.08 1.27
CA MET A 66 10.36 -7.62 0.02
C MET A 66 10.99 -8.96 -0.39
N GLU A 67 12.22 -9.25 0.02
CA GLU A 67 12.86 -10.56 -0.18
C GLU A 67 12.09 -11.68 0.53
N THR A 68 11.57 -11.42 1.75
CA THR A 68 10.66 -12.35 2.45
C THR A 68 9.33 -12.57 1.73
N ARG A 69 8.99 -11.67 0.81
CA ARG A 69 7.79 -11.72 -0.04
C ARG A 69 8.09 -12.31 -1.44
N GLY A 70 9.29 -12.83 -1.65
CA GLY A 70 9.69 -13.46 -2.92
C GLY A 70 10.26 -12.51 -3.97
N TRP A 71 10.46 -11.22 -3.67
CA TRP A 71 11.08 -10.27 -4.59
C TRP A 71 12.62 -10.40 -4.55
N LYS A 72 13.17 -11.15 -5.50
CA LYS A 72 14.62 -11.41 -5.58
C LYS A 72 15.41 -10.27 -6.25
N SER A 73 14.81 -9.63 -7.26
CA SER A 73 15.47 -8.57 -8.04
C SER A 73 15.30 -7.20 -7.39
N SER A 74 16.42 -6.62 -6.93
CA SER A 74 16.46 -5.26 -6.40
C SER A 74 16.09 -4.21 -7.46
N ASP A 75 16.55 -4.43 -8.69
CA ASP A 75 16.35 -3.50 -9.79
C ASP A 75 14.87 -3.45 -10.20
N MET A 76 14.21 -4.61 -10.28
CA MET A 76 12.79 -4.66 -10.60
C MET A 76 11.93 -4.07 -9.48
N LEU A 77 12.27 -4.32 -8.21
CA LEU A 77 11.63 -3.65 -7.08
C LEU A 77 11.78 -2.12 -7.19
N THR A 78 12.98 -1.64 -7.52
CA THR A 78 13.27 -0.21 -7.65
C THR A 78 12.49 0.42 -8.81
N LYS A 79 12.47 -0.24 -9.98
CA LYS A 79 11.71 0.21 -11.17
C LYS A 79 10.21 0.29 -10.88
N ALA A 80 9.63 -0.79 -10.36
CA ALA A 80 8.21 -0.84 -10.01
C ALA A 80 7.83 0.20 -8.95
N LYS A 81 8.68 0.42 -7.93
CA LYS A 81 8.45 1.44 -6.91
C LYS A 81 8.47 2.85 -7.50
N ARG A 82 9.45 3.17 -8.35
CA ARG A 82 9.53 4.47 -9.04
C ARG A 82 8.29 4.72 -9.88
N GLU A 83 7.81 3.70 -10.57
CA GLU A 83 6.60 3.78 -11.38
C GLU A 83 5.36 4.09 -10.52
N LEU A 84 5.17 3.40 -9.39
CA LEU A 84 4.06 3.67 -8.48
C LEU A 84 4.12 5.06 -7.82
N LEU A 85 5.33 5.58 -7.55
CA LEU A 85 5.52 6.95 -7.07
C LEU A 85 5.18 7.97 -8.17
N ALA A 86 5.70 7.77 -9.38
CA ALA A 86 5.49 8.68 -10.52
C ALA A 86 4.01 8.76 -10.94
N THR A 87 3.29 7.64 -10.88
CA THR A 87 1.86 7.56 -11.18
C THR A 87 0.96 7.89 -9.98
N GLY A 88 1.54 8.24 -8.82
CA GLY A 88 0.80 8.70 -7.66
C GLY A 88 -0.04 7.62 -6.96
N PHE A 89 0.21 6.33 -7.16
CA PHE A 89 -0.46 5.26 -6.40
C PHE A 89 0.08 5.14 -4.98
N ILE A 90 1.37 5.43 -4.80
CA ILE A 90 2.01 5.51 -3.49
C ILE A 90 2.70 6.86 -3.30
N TYR A 91 2.90 7.24 -2.04
CA TYR A 91 3.57 8.46 -1.62
C TYR A 91 4.65 8.11 -0.59
N GLU A 92 5.85 8.69 -0.71
CA GLU A 92 6.92 8.48 0.27
C GLU A 92 6.76 9.47 1.43
N THR A 93 6.55 8.93 2.63
CA THR A 93 6.37 9.70 3.87
C THR A 93 7.66 9.85 4.67
N VAL A 94 8.63 8.96 4.41
CA VAL A 94 9.95 8.97 5.01
C VAL A 94 10.95 8.52 3.96
N MET A 95 11.96 9.34 3.69
CA MET A 95 13.14 9.02 2.90
C MET A 95 14.09 8.17 3.76
N GLY A 96 14.34 6.96 3.29
CA GLY A 96 15.33 6.08 3.89
C GLY A 96 16.75 6.58 3.65
N HIS A 97 17.64 6.31 4.59
CA HIS A 97 19.08 6.51 4.42
C HIS A 97 19.86 5.39 5.11
N ARG A 98 21.07 5.14 4.61
CA ARG A 98 21.96 4.14 5.19
C ARG A 98 22.51 4.66 6.54
N PRO A 99 22.83 3.75 7.49
CA PRO A 99 22.57 2.31 7.45
C PRO A 99 21.16 1.92 7.93
N ASN A 100 20.49 2.70 8.78
CA ASN A 100 19.40 2.21 9.63
C ASN A 100 18.05 2.95 9.48
N LYS A 101 17.80 3.71 8.39
CA LYS A 101 16.49 4.34 8.15
C LYS A 101 15.83 3.73 6.93
N ALA A 102 14.75 2.97 7.13
CA ALA A 102 13.93 2.45 6.05
C ALA A 102 12.95 3.53 5.56
N SER A 103 12.73 3.59 4.24
CA SER A 103 11.66 4.44 3.70
C SER A 103 10.29 3.93 4.12
N TRP A 104 9.35 4.86 4.32
CA TRP A 104 7.95 4.57 4.56
C TRP A 104 7.07 5.12 3.45
N TYR A 105 6.03 4.37 3.12
CA TYR A 105 5.11 4.69 2.04
C TYR A 105 3.65 4.71 2.52
N ALA A 106 2.83 5.46 1.82
CA ALA A 106 1.37 5.48 1.94
C ALA A 106 0.73 5.12 0.60
N VAL A 107 -0.40 4.42 0.61
CA VAL A 107 -1.28 4.33 -0.56
C VAL A 107 -2.16 5.57 -0.63
N THR A 108 -2.38 6.09 -1.83
CA THR A 108 -3.02 7.41 -1.98
C THR A 108 -4.55 7.35 -2.06
N TRP A 109 -5.19 6.19 -2.24
CA TRP A 109 -6.66 6.08 -2.16
C TRP A 109 -7.21 6.07 -0.72
N ARG A 110 -6.33 5.95 0.28
CA ARG A 110 -6.66 6.05 1.70
C ARG A 110 -6.24 7.41 2.25
N VAL A 111 -6.79 7.78 3.40
CA VAL A 111 -6.26 8.93 4.17
C VAL A 111 -4.90 8.56 4.74
N LEU A 112 -4.00 9.54 4.85
CA LEU A 112 -2.74 9.35 5.56
C LEU A 112 -3.04 9.29 7.06
N ASP A 113 -2.51 8.28 7.75
CA ASP A 113 -2.67 8.16 9.19
C ASP A 113 -1.71 9.11 9.92
N LYS A 114 -2.08 9.55 11.12
CA LYS A 114 -1.24 10.48 11.87
C LYS A 114 -0.19 9.70 12.65
N HIS A 115 1.07 9.82 12.23
CA HIS A 115 2.17 9.14 12.89
C HIS A 115 3.33 10.09 13.18
N PRO A 116 4.03 9.92 14.32
CA PRO A 116 5.31 10.56 14.53
C PRO A 116 6.36 9.95 13.59
N GLY A 117 7.35 10.77 13.20
CA GLY A 117 8.52 10.33 12.46
C GLY A 117 8.44 10.47 10.94
N TYR A 118 7.37 11.07 10.40
CA TYR A 118 7.38 11.54 9.02
C TYR A 118 8.47 12.58 8.80
N ASP A 119 8.99 12.63 7.59
CA ASP A 119 9.89 13.72 7.21
C ASP A 119 9.11 15.05 7.20
N ALA A 120 9.82 16.16 7.47
CA ALA A 120 9.20 17.48 7.54
C ALA A 120 8.47 17.81 6.22
N GLY A 121 7.21 18.25 6.31
CA GLY A 121 6.37 18.57 5.15
C GLY A 121 5.70 17.37 4.48
N ALA A 122 6.00 16.12 4.89
CA ALA A 122 5.46 14.95 4.22
C ALA A 122 3.94 14.76 4.47
N ALA A 123 3.44 15.15 5.64
CA ALA A 123 2.01 15.08 5.92
C ALA A 123 1.23 16.11 5.09
N GLU A 124 1.78 17.31 4.94
CA GLU A 124 1.23 18.41 4.17
C GLU A 124 1.29 18.16 2.66
N GLY A 125 2.34 17.46 2.20
CA GLY A 125 2.53 17.11 0.79
C GLY A 125 1.72 15.90 0.31
N PHE A 126 1.06 15.16 1.21
CA PHE A 126 0.26 14.01 0.83
C PHE A 126 -1.04 14.43 0.13
N VAL A 127 -1.26 13.88 -1.07
CA VAL A 127 -2.49 14.12 -1.85
C VAL A 127 -3.30 12.82 -1.96
N ARG A 128 -4.48 12.82 -1.32
CA ARG A 128 -5.42 11.70 -1.44
C ARG A 128 -5.97 11.64 -2.87
N GLY A 129 -5.86 10.48 -3.49
CA GLY A 129 -6.30 10.23 -4.86
C GLY A 129 -5.32 10.74 -5.91
N ALA A 130 -4.03 10.92 -5.58
CA ALA A 130 -3.01 11.43 -6.51
C ALA A 130 -2.98 10.70 -7.87
N TYR A 131 -3.23 9.39 -7.89
CA TYR A 131 -3.36 8.59 -9.13
C TYR A 131 -4.46 9.07 -10.11
N ARG A 132 -5.37 9.94 -9.66
CA ARG A 132 -6.45 10.51 -10.50
C ARG A 132 -6.06 11.83 -11.17
N LEU A 133 -4.94 12.44 -10.78
CA LEU A 133 -4.56 13.78 -11.25
C LEU A 133 -3.94 13.80 -12.65
N GLY A 134 -3.82 12.62 -13.28
CA GLY A 134 -3.19 12.45 -14.58
C GLY A 134 -1.67 12.31 -14.46
N VAL A 135 -1.13 11.35 -15.20
CA VAL A 135 0.30 11.32 -15.51
C VAL A 135 0.43 12.27 -16.71
N GLY A 136 1.04 13.44 -16.50
CA GLY A 136 1.31 14.39 -17.58
C GLY A 136 2.22 13.81 -18.65
#